data_AF-A0A8J7B728-F1
#
_entry.id   AF-A0A8J7B728-F1
#
_cell.length_a   1.000
_cell.length_b   1.000
_cell.length_c   1.000
_cell.angle_alpha   90.00
_cell.angle_beta   90.00
_cell.angle_gamma   90.00
#
_symmetry.space_group_name_H-M   'P 1'
#
loop_
_entity.id
_entity.type
_entity.pdbx_description
1 polymer ?
#
loop_
_entity_poly.entity_id
_entity_poly.type
_entity_poly.pdbx_seq_one_letter_code
_entity_poly.pdbx_strand_id
1 'polypeptide(L)'
;MKFFKSFWLWLLGGLFWDSPLLPWSLGTFNKETLFEDVHTHPLAKLLEYGQQELFQRFYCVVLTTARRVRREEEELADLLSKQEEFAAQVASLEGEVANRPKATPDSETYEILTQIPPKPTIPKWEVFLTVGLSSMLLLGIVEFLGFNLQSLTLDKLPLLMLGLAFAICINLAEYKGIVGLVKGVRRYDPKRSFHNDPRYAETVPFWSRIQSGDAAIWTSIAIVVMETCFAAPGLINLLHPDEKKKFLFQLTVFAAAGLAALVNIILAWGNALAEIQWEQTMEEYKLELKRELEARQQNPEYREQYERNWQQQQEIRKQTQELYSKLGAAKAHLQEVTKQVAKKEQDVSTMREQARREYERWEIAVRRWMQSHPDIVERFIEYYPQWQEEDDESSNNGYRRLKPVKQSNNVVNPN
;
A
#
# COMPACT_ATOMS: atom_id res chain seq x y z
N MET A 1 18.55 -1.35 -29.93
CA MET A 1 18.71 -0.20 -30.85
C MET A 1 19.78 0.83 -30.44
N LYS A 2 19.96 1.17 -29.14
CA LYS A 2 21.05 2.09 -28.69
C LYS A 2 22.46 1.58 -29.04
N PHE A 3 22.70 0.27 -28.91
CA PHE A 3 23.98 -0.36 -29.25
C PHE A 3 24.33 -0.28 -30.74
N PHE A 4 23.34 -0.39 -31.63
CA PHE A 4 23.55 -0.35 -33.08
C PHE A 4 23.91 1.06 -33.55
N LYS A 5 23.33 2.12 -32.94
CA LYS A 5 23.71 3.51 -33.23
C LYS A 5 25.11 3.87 -32.70
N SER A 6 25.49 3.42 -31.50
CA SER A 6 26.85 3.60 -30.97
C SER A 6 27.90 2.86 -31.78
N PHE A 7 27.58 1.66 -32.27
CA PHE A 7 28.50 0.87 -33.09
C PHE A 7 28.83 1.54 -34.42
N TRP A 8 27.84 2.08 -35.15
CA TRP A 8 28.09 2.80 -36.40
C TRP A 8 28.74 4.18 -36.21
N LEU A 9 28.46 4.88 -35.10
CA LEU A 9 29.17 6.11 -34.73
C LEU A 9 30.65 5.87 -34.40
N TRP A 10 30.97 4.72 -33.79
CA TRP A 10 32.34 4.32 -33.49
C TRP A 10 33.08 3.84 -34.75
N LEU A 11 32.42 3.03 -35.58
CA LEU A 11 33.03 2.40 -36.77
C LEU A 11 33.21 3.37 -37.95
N LEU A 12 32.35 4.39 -38.08
CA LEU A 12 32.54 5.48 -39.05
C LEU A 12 33.33 6.65 -38.47
N GLY A 13 33.42 6.78 -37.15
CA GLY A 13 34.25 7.81 -36.51
C GLY A 13 35.72 7.66 -36.92
N GLY A 14 36.25 6.43 -36.88
CA GLY A 14 37.66 6.12 -37.17
C GLY A 14 38.17 6.48 -38.57
N LEU A 15 37.29 6.71 -39.55
CA LEU A 15 37.68 6.95 -40.96
C LEU A 15 37.73 8.44 -41.35
N PHE A 16 37.40 9.38 -40.43
CA PHE A 16 37.43 10.83 -40.67
C PHE A 16 38.60 11.55 -39.98
N TRP A 17 39.59 10.82 -39.47
CA TRP A 17 40.59 11.34 -38.51
C TRP A 17 41.94 11.78 -39.09
N ASP A 18 42.07 11.90 -40.41
CA ASP A 18 43.23 12.58 -41.03
C ASP A 18 42.81 13.99 -41.47
N SER A 19 42.91 14.94 -40.53
CA SER A 19 42.84 16.39 -40.77
C SER A 19 44.08 17.02 -40.15
N PRO A 20 44.62 18.15 -40.66
CA PRO A 20 45.74 18.83 -40.04
C PRO A 20 45.40 19.12 -38.57
N LEU A 21 46.20 18.53 -37.67
CA LEU A 21 46.06 18.66 -36.23
C LEU A 21 46.23 20.13 -35.84
N LEU A 22 45.17 20.78 -35.37
CA LEU A 22 45.35 21.97 -34.53
C LEU A 22 46.17 21.54 -33.31
N PRO A 23 47.31 22.21 -32.99
CA PRO A 23 48.07 21.89 -31.79
C PRO A 23 47.17 22.02 -30.54
N TRP A 24 47.38 21.15 -29.54
CA TRP A 24 46.58 21.08 -28.30
C TRP A 24 46.44 22.43 -27.55
N SER A 25 47.33 23.39 -27.81
CA SER A 25 47.31 24.76 -27.29
C SER A 25 46.23 25.67 -27.89
N LEU A 26 45.54 25.25 -28.97
CA LEU A 26 44.50 26.04 -29.66
C LEU A 26 43.07 25.55 -29.37
N GLY A 27 42.92 24.55 -28.51
CA GLY A 27 41.62 24.07 -28.00
C GLY A 27 41.44 22.55 -28.14
N THR A 28 40.64 21.97 -27.24
CA THR A 28 40.16 20.59 -27.35
C THR A 28 38.69 20.58 -27.76
N PHE A 29 38.30 19.64 -28.63
CA PHE A 29 36.90 19.27 -28.85
C PHE A 29 36.42 18.37 -27.69
N ASN A 30 36.64 18.80 -26.45
CA ASN A 30 36.21 18.03 -25.30
C ASN A 30 34.73 18.37 -25.03
N LYS A 31 33.88 17.36 -25.16
CA LYS A 31 32.41 17.48 -25.07
C LYS A 31 31.94 17.94 -23.69
N GLU A 32 32.80 17.83 -22.68
CA GLU A 32 32.56 18.24 -21.30
C GLU A 32 32.96 19.70 -21.04
N THR A 33 33.87 20.28 -21.82
CA THR A 33 34.37 21.66 -21.63
C THR A 33 33.63 22.69 -22.48
N LEU A 34 32.55 22.30 -23.18
CA LEU A 34 31.66 23.26 -23.86
C LEU A 34 31.09 24.32 -22.90
N PHE A 35 31.08 24.00 -21.61
CA PHE A 35 30.49 24.78 -20.54
C PHE A 35 31.53 25.62 -19.76
N GLU A 36 32.82 25.47 -20.08
CA GLU A 36 33.94 26.11 -19.38
C GLU A 36 34.85 26.83 -20.39
N ASP A 37 34.71 28.14 -20.43
CA ASP A 37 34.96 29.11 -21.52
C ASP A 37 36.42 29.32 -21.97
N VAL A 38 37.32 28.34 -21.84
CA VAL A 38 38.78 28.57 -22.03
C VAL A 38 39.33 28.05 -23.37
N HIS A 39 38.66 27.09 -24.03
CA HIS A 39 39.18 26.42 -25.24
C HIS A 39 38.51 26.85 -26.56
N THR A 40 37.54 27.75 -26.51
CA THR A 40 36.69 28.16 -27.65
C THR A 40 37.19 29.40 -28.39
N HIS A 41 38.07 30.20 -27.78
CA HIS A 41 38.50 31.50 -28.30
C HIS A 41 39.33 31.42 -29.61
N PRO A 42 40.35 30.54 -29.74
CA PRO A 42 41.14 30.46 -30.97
C PRO A 42 40.34 29.92 -32.15
N LEU A 43 39.54 28.87 -31.91
CA LEU A 43 38.69 28.26 -32.92
C LEU A 43 37.63 29.22 -33.45
N ALA A 44 37.05 30.02 -32.58
CA ALA A 44 36.07 31.00 -33.00
C ALA A 44 36.67 32.18 -33.75
N LYS A 45 37.91 32.59 -33.44
CA LYS A 45 38.65 33.58 -34.25
C LYS A 45 39.01 33.05 -35.64
N LEU A 46 39.38 31.78 -35.74
CA LEU A 46 39.58 31.10 -37.03
C LEU A 46 38.30 31.15 -37.88
N LEU A 47 37.16 30.86 -37.27
CA LEU A 47 35.87 30.89 -37.96
C LEU A 47 35.40 32.32 -38.27
N GLU A 48 35.65 33.28 -37.40
CA GLU A 48 35.36 34.71 -37.66
C GLU A 48 36.13 35.22 -38.88
N TYR A 49 37.39 34.78 -39.05
CA TYR A 49 38.26 35.16 -40.16
C TYR A 49 38.00 34.38 -41.45
N GLY A 50 37.76 33.07 -41.35
CA GLY A 50 37.72 32.17 -42.51
C GLY A 50 36.32 31.74 -42.96
N GLN A 51 35.31 31.71 -42.08
CA GLN A 51 33.94 31.36 -42.43
C GLN A 51 32.91 31.93 -41.44
N GLN A 52 32.48 33.17 -41.71
CA GLN A 52 31.60 33.96 -40.84
C GLN A 52 30.27 33.26 -40.50
N GLU A 53 29.71 32.46 -41.42
CA GLU A 53 28.46 31.71 -41.18
C GLU A 53 28.60 30.63 -40.09
N LEU A 54 29.72 29.91 -40.05
CA LEU A 54 29.96 28.90 -39.02
C LEU A 54 30.26 29.53 -37.66
N PHE A 55 30.88 30.71 -37.66
CA PHE A 55 31.06 31.53 -36.46
C PHE A 55 29.71 32.03 -35.91
N GLN A 56 28.85 32.59 -36.77
CA GLN A 56 27.51 33.03 -36.36
C GLN A 56 26.67 31.86 -35.82
N ARG A 57 26.74 30.68 -36.46
CA ARG A 57 26.05 29.48 -35.98
C ARG A 57 26.56 29.02 -34.61
N PHE A 58 27.87 29.02 -34.39
CA PHE A 58 28.44 28.74 -33.06
C PHE A 58 27.87 29.68 -32.00
N TYR A 59 27.95 30.98 -32.28
CA TYR A 59 27.62 32.02 -31.33
C TYR A 59 26.11 32.10 -31.03
N CYS A 60 25.27 32.06 -32.07
CA CYS A 60 23.83 32.25 -31.93
C CYS A 60 23.06 30.97 -31.59
N VAL A 61 23.60 29.79 -31.91
CA VAL A 61 22.88 28.51 -31.74
C VAL A 61 23.57 27.61 -30.71
N VAL A 62 24.86 27.33 -30.86
CA VAL A 62 25.55 26.37 -29.98
C VAL A 62 25.76 26.96 -28.58
N LEU A 63 26.33 28.16 -28.50
CA LEU A 63 26.66 28.82 -27.24
C LEU A 63 25.41 29.23 -26.46
N THR A 64 24.37 29.73 -27.15
CA THR A 64 23.10 30.11 -26.51
C THR A 64 22.38 28.91 -25.93
N THR A 65 22.38 27.77 -26.63
CA THR A 65 21.77 26.52 -26.14
C THR A 65 22.54 25.97 -24.94
N ALA A 66 23.88 26.02 -24.97
CA ALA A 66 24.72 25.62 -23.83
C ALA A 66 24.50 26.51 -22.59
N ARG A 67 24.48 27.84 -22.77
CA ARG A 67 24.18 28.79 -21.68
C ARG A 67 22.78 28.59 -21.10
N ARG A 68 21.81 28.23 -21.94
CA ARG A 68 20.45 27.91 -21.48
C ARG A 68 20.44 26.65 -20.61
N VAL A 69 21.10 25.57 -21.05
CA VAL A 69 21.22 24.34 -20.24
C VAL A 69 21.83 24.63 -18.88
N ARG A 70 22.90 25.43 -18.83
CA ARG A 70 23.57 25.78 -17.57
C ARG A 70 22.67 26.52 -16.59
N ARG A 71 21.88 27.50 -17.05
CA ARG A 71 20.90 28.20 -16.19
C ARG A 71 19.85 27.25 -15.64
N GLU A 72 19.37 26.34 -16.47
CA GLU A 72 18.36 25.36 -16.07
C GLU A 72 18.93 24.31 -15.10
N GLU A 73 20.22 23.97 -15.21
CA GLU A 73 20.98 23.16 -14.24
C GLU A 73 21.17 23.89 -12.90
N GLU A 74 21.44 25.20 -12.92
CA GLU A 74 21.51 26.04 -11.70
C GLU A 74 20.14 26.11 -11.01
N GLU A 75 19.05 26.33 -11.75
CA GLU A 75 17.68 26.30 -11.22
C GLU A 75 17.29 24.92 -10.65
N LEU A 76 17.77 23.84 -11.27
CA LEU A 76 17.56 22.48 -10.75
C LEU A 76 18.30 22.27 -9.42
N ALA A 77 19.53 22.76 -9.29
CA ALA A 77 20.29 22.69 -8.05
C ALA A 77 19.57 23.43 -6.90
N ASP A 78 19.00 24.61 -7.17
CA ASP A 78 18.19 25.35 -6.20
C ASP A 78 16.93 24.58 -5.77
N LEU A 79 16.28 23.87 -6.69
CA LEU A 79 15.11 23.04 -6.38
C LEU A 79 15.47 21.81 -5.55
N LEU A 80 16.62 21.18 -5.83
CA LEU A 80 17.13 20.05 -5.04
C LEU A 80 17.44 20.48 -3.61
N SER A 81 18.08 21.63 -3.42
CA SER A 81 18.33 22.21 -2.09
C SER A 81 17.02 22.41 -1.30
N LYS A 82 16.00 23.00 -1.93
CA LYS A 82 14.66 23.16 -1.32
C LYS A 82 14.01 21.82 -0.98
N GLN A 83 14.19 20.80 -1.81
CA GLN A 83 13.67 19.47 -1.55
C GLN A 83 14.28 18.87 -0.26
N GLU A 84 15.59 19.01 -0.08
CA GLU A 84 16.29 18.57 1.13
C GLU A 84 15.81 19.32 2.38
N GLU A 85 15.63 20.64 2.29
CA GLU A 85 15.08 21.44 3.39
C GLU A 85 13.68 20.96 3.81
N PHE A 86 12.77 20.75 2.85
CA PHE A 86 11.43 20.24 3.14
C PHE A 86 11.47 18.80 3.66
N ALA A 87 12.37 17.95 3.17
CA ALA A 87 12.53 16.59 3.66
C ALA A 87 13.01 16.58 5.13
N ALA A 88 13.95 17.45 5.49
CA ALA A 88 14.41 17.64 6.86
C ALA A 88 13.27 18.15 7.77
N GLN A 89 12.46 19.08 7.28
CA GLN A 89 11.29 19.59 8.01
C GLN A 89 10.25 18.48 8.27
N VAL A 90 9.95 17.65 7.27
CA VAL A 90 9.05 16.49 7.43
C VAL A 90 9.62 15.51 8.45
N ALA A 91 10.90 15.16 8.36
CA ALA A 91 11.54 14.24 9.30
C ALA A 91 11.49 14.76 10.75
N SER A 92 11.72 16.06 10.95
CA SER A 92 11.59 16.71 12.26
C SER A 92 10.16 16.62 12.80
N LEU A 93 9.15 16.93 11.99
CA LEU A 93 7.75 16.85 12.39
C LEU A 93 7.29 15.41 12.65
N GLU A 94 7.78 14.43 11.89
CA GLU A 94 7.52 13.01 12.14
C GLU A 94 8.12 12.56 13.47
N GLY A 95 9.33 13.03 13.81
CA GLY A 95 9.94 12.80 15.11
C GLY A 95 9.13 13.40 16.26
N GLU A 96 8.61 14.62 16.10
CA GLU A 96 7.74 15.25 17.10
C GLU A 96 6.42 14.48 17.30
N VAL A 97 5.82 13.98 16.22
CA VAL A 97 4.61 13.15 16.29
C VAL A 97 4.89 11.80 16.96
N ALA A 98 6.03 11.17 16.69
CA ALA A 98 6.41 9.89 17.28
C ALA A 98 6.68 9.98 18.79
N ASN A 99 7.25 11.10 19.24
CA ASN A 99 7.59 11.34 20.64
C ASN A 99 6.44 11.94 21.47
N ARG A 100 5.32 12.28 20.84
CA ARG A 100 4.15 12.80 21.54
C ARG A 100 3.55 11.72 22.45
N PRO A 101 3.26 12.02 23.73
CA PRO A 101 2.47 11.12 24.56
C PRO A 101 1.15 10.87 23.86
N LYS A 102 0.85 9.60 23.58
CA LYS A 102 -0.46 9.21 23.09
C LYS A 102 -1.46 9.56 24.19
N ALA A 103 -2.60 10.13 23.81
CA ALA A 103 -3.73 10.20 24.72
C ALA A 103 -4.07 8.76 25.12
N THR A 104 -3.60 8.34 26.30
CA THR A 104 -3.98 7.08 26.88
C THR A 104 -5.46 7.20 27.21
N PRO A 105 -6.31 6.24 26.80
CA PRO A 105 -7.62 6.13 27.44
C PRO A 105 -7.38 6.09 28.95
N ASP A 106 -8.21 6.78 29.73
CA ASP A 106 -8.09 6.81 31.19
C ASP A 106 -7.74 5.41 31.70
N SER A 107 -6.57 5.29 32.33
CA SER A 107 -5.98 4.01 32.77
C SER A 107 -6.98 3.17 33.56
N GLU A 108 -7.86 3.83 34.32
CA GLU A 108 -8.95 3.18 35.07
C GLU A 108 -9.99 2.54 34.14
N THR A 109 -10.38 3.19 33.05
CA THR A 109 -11.35 2.61 32.09
C THR A 109 -10.75 1.38 31.41
N TYR A 110 -9.44 1.38 31.17
CA TYR A 110 -8.73 0.25 30.56
C TYR A 110 -8.58 -0.93 31.53
N GLU A 111 -8.26 -0.68 32.81
CA GLU A 111 -8.23 -1.71 33.86
C GLU A 111 -9.61 -2.36 34.06
N ILE A 112 -10.68 -1.56 34.05
CA ILE A 112 -12.06 -2.03 34.12
C ILE A 112 -12.43 -2.91 32.91
N LEU A 113 -12.02 -2.52 31.70
CA LEU A 113 -12.27 -3.30 30.48
C LEU A 113 -11.49 -4.64 30.45
N THR A 114 -10.33 -4.72 31.11
CA THR A 114 -9.54 -5.96 31.19
C THR A 114 -10.10 -7.01 32.15
N GLN A 115 -11.04 -6.65 33.02
CA GLN A 115 -11.71 -7.60 33.93
C GLN A 115 -12.95 -8.26 33.31
N ILE A 116 -13.30 -7.91 32.07
CA ILE A 116 -14.45 -8.48 31.36
C ILE A 116 -14.19 -9.98 31.12
N PRO A 117 -15.04 -10.89 31.63
CA PRO A 117 -14.90 -12.31 31.33
C PRO A 117 -14.99 -12.51 29.82
N PRO A 118 -14.10 -13.32 29.21
CA PRO A 118 -14.10 -13.52 27.77
C PRO A 118 -15.44 -14.13 27.34
N LYS A 119 -15.96 -13.66 26.19
CA LYS A 119 -17.18 -14.23 25.61
C LYS A 119 -16.99 -15.74 25.42
N PRO A 120 -17.96 -16.59 25.83
CA PRO A 120 -17.86 -18.01 25.60
C PRO A 120 -17.68 -18.27 24.11
N THR A 121 -16.64 -19.01 23.77
CA THR A 121 -16.36 -19.42 22.40
C THR A 121 -16.78 -20.87 22.25
N ILE A 122 -17.44 -21.18 21.14
CA ILE A 122 -17.82 -22.55 20.82
C ILE A 122 -16.52 -23.33 20.62
N PRO A 123 -16.26 -24.38 21.41
CA PRO A 123 -15.05 -25.15 21.26
C PRO A 123 -15.06 -25.87 19.90
N LYS A 124 -13.92 -25.87 19.22
CA LYS A 124 -13.82 -26.36 17.83
C LYS A 124 -14.33 -27.80 17.66
N TRP A 125 -14.17 -28.64 18.69
CA TRP A 125 -14.63 -30.04 18.65
C TRP A 125 -16.15 -30.15 18.54
N GLU A 126 -16.93 -29.22 19.11
CA GLU A 126 -18.39 -29.22 18.97
C GLU A 126 -18.80 -28.93 17.53
N VAL A 127 -18.10 -28.00 16.86
CA VAL A 127 -18.31 -27.72 15.43
C VAL A 127 -17.96 -28.94 14.59
N PHE A 128 -16.84 -29.64 14.89
CA PHE A 128 -16.50 -30.89 14.22
C PHE A 128 -17.54 -31.98 14.46
N LEU A 129 -18.14 -32.04 15.65
CA LEU A 129 -19.19 -33.00 15.98
C LEU A 129 -20.47 -32.70 15.19
N THR A 130 -20.90 -31.44 15.08
CA THR A 130 -22.02 -31.02 14.21
C THR A 130 -21.75 -31.35 12.74
N VAL A 131 -20.53 -31.12 12.25
CA VAL A 131 -20.13 -31.53 10.89
C VAL A 131 -20.17 -33.06 10.74
N GLY A 132 -19.70 -33.82 11.74
CA GLY A 132 -19.79 -35.28 11.78
C GLY A 132 -21.23 -35.78 11.75
N LEU A 133 -22.13 -35.15 12.51
CA LEU A 133 -23.57 -35.46 12.52
C LEU A 133 -24.26 -35.13 11.18
N SER A 134 -23.69 -34.21 10.39
CA SER A 134 -24.18 -33.89 9.04
C SER A 134 -24.07 -35.08 8.07
N SER A 135 -23.24 -36.09 8.39
CA SER A 135 -23.21 -37.35 7.65
C SER A 135 -24.56 -38.09 7.69
N MET A 136 -25.35 -37.95 8.76
CA MET A 136 -26.66 -38.61 8.87
C MET A 136 -27.71 -37.92 7.99
N LEU A 137 -27.68 -36.59 7.92
CA LEU A 137 -28.48 -35.82 6.98
C LEU A 137 -28.10 -36.15 5.53
N LEU A 138 -26.80 -36.34 5.25
CA LEU A 138 -26.33 -36.77 3.93
C LEU A 138 -26.98 -38.10 3.52
N LEU A 139 -27.08 -39.08 4.44
CA LEU A 139 -27.70 -40.37 4.14
C LEU A 139 -29.18 -40.21 3.76
N GLY A 140 -29.92 -39.33 4.44
CA GLY A 140 -31.29 -38.98 4.06
C GLY A 140 -31.37 -38.30 2.69
N ILE A 141 -30.47 -37.34 2.40
CA ILE A 141 -30.40 -36.64 1.11
C ILE A 141 -30.08 -37.61 -0.03
N VAL A 142 -29.10 -38.49 0.16
CA VAL A 142 -28.70 -39.50 -0.80
C VAL A 142 -29.88 -40.43 -1.11
N GLU A 143 -30.59 -40.88 -0.09
CA GLU A 143 -31.78 -41.72 -0.25
C GLU A 143 -32.87 -41.00 -1.03
N PHE A 144 -33.16 -39.74 -0.66
CA PHE A 144 -34.15 -38.91 -1.35
C PHE A 144 -33.81 -38.70 -2.83
N LEU A 145 -32.52 -38.57 -3.15
CA LEU A 145 -32.03 -38.43 -4.52
C LEU A 145 -31.92 -39.77 -5.28
N GLY A 146 -32.27 -40.90 -4.64
CA GLY A 146 -32.22 -42.24 -5.24
C GLY A 146 -30.81 -42.77 -5.47
N PHE A 147 -29.81 -42.26 -4.74
CA PHE A 147 -28.44 -42.75 -4.84
C PHE A 147 -28.23 -44.01 -4.00
N ASN A 148 -27.77 -45.07 -4.65
CA ASN A 148 -27.28 -46.23 -3.92
C ASN A 148 -25.78 -46.06 -3.62
N LEU A 149 -25.48 -45.69 -2.36
CA LEU A 149 -24.10 -45.50 -1.86
C LEU A 149 -23.22 -46.75 -2.03
N GLN A 150 -23.81 -47.94 -2.02
CA GLN A 150 -23.07 -49.20 -2.16
C GLN A 150 -22.57 -49.44 -3.60
N SER A 151 -23.11 -48.70 -4.58
CA SER A 151 -22.75 -48.77 -6.00
C SER A 151 -22.31 -47.41 -6.54
N LEU A 152 -21.51 -46.67 -5.76
CA LEU A 152 -21.04 -45.34 -6.15
C LEU A 152 -20.06 -45.42 -7.33
N THR A 153 -20.40 -44.76 -8.44
CA THR A 153 -19.57 -44.61 -9.63
C THR A 153 -18.89 -43.22 -9.62
N LEU A 154 -17.72 -43.08 -10.25
CA LEU A 154 -16.91 -41.84 -10.26
C LEU A 154 -17.65 -40.60 -10.79
N ASP A 155 -18.56 -40.78 -11.74
CA ASP A 155 -19.44 -39.75 -12.30
C ASP A 155 -20.46 -39.18 -11.30
N LYS A 156 -20.79 -39.93 -10.24
CA LYS A 156 -21.74 -39.51 -9.19
C LYS A 156 -21.06 -38.84 -7.99
N LEU A 157 -19.73 -38.85 -7.95
CA LEU A 157 -18.93 -38.27 -6.87
C LEU A 157 -19.13 -36.75 -6.68
N PRO A 158 -19.23 -35.92 -7.75
CA PRO A 158 -19.52 -34.50 -7.59
C PRO A 158 -20.87 -34.23 -6.91
N LEU A 159 -21.88 -35.04 -7.21
CA LEU A 159 -23.22 -34.89 -6.65
C LEU A 159 -23.30 -35.36 -5.19
N LEU A 160 -22.53 -36.39 -4.83
CA LEU A 160 -22.33 -36.79 -3.42
C LEU A 160 -21.65 -35.67 -2.61
N MET A 161 -20.61 -35.03 -3.17
CA MET A 161 -19.93 -33.90 -2.52
C MET A 161 -20.86 -32.69 -2.36
N LEU A 162 -21.71 -32.41 -3.36
CA LEU A 162 -22.73 -31.36 -3.27
C LEU A 162 -23.76 -31.70 -2.19
N GLY A 163 -24.20 -32.96 -2.11
CA GLY A 163 -25.08 -33.44 -1.04
C GLY A 163 -24.47 -33.29 0.35
N LEU A 164 -23.17 -33.59 0.49
CA LEU A 164 -22.46 -33.43 1.77
C LEU A 164 -22.34 -31.95 2.16
N ALA A 165 -21.98 -31.08 1.20
CA ALA A 165 -21.94 -29.65 1.43
C ALA A 165 -23.32 -29.11 1.86
N PHE A 166 -24.40 -29.55 1.19
CA PHE A 166 -25.77 -29.18 1.54
C PHE A 166 -26.15 -29.66 2.94
N ALA A 167 -25.82 -30.91 3.29
CA ALA A 167 -26.06 -31.47 4.62
C ALA A 167 -25.35 -30.67 5.72
N ILE A 168 -24.08 -30.32 5.52
CA ILE A 168 -23.30 -29.50 6.45
C ILE A 168 -23.92 -28.09 6.59
N CYS A 169 -24.33 -27.48 5.49
CA CYS A 169 -24.95 -26.16 5.50
C CYS A 169 -26.29 -26.14 6.26
N ILE A 170 -27.16 -27.12 6.03
CA ILE A 170 -28.43 -27.24 6.76
C ILE A 170 -28.16 -27.43 8.25
N ASN A 171 -27.26 -28.35 8.62
CA ASN A 171 -27.00 -28.64 10.02
C ASN A 171 -26.41 -27.42 10.78
N LEU A 172 -25.51 -26.68 10.13
CA LEU A 172 -24.98 -25.42 10.69
C LEU A 172 -26.06 -24.32 10.77
N ALA A 173 -26.96 -24.25 9.79
CA ALA A 173 -28.08 -23.31 9.80
C ALA A 173 -29.07 -23.64 10.92
N GLU A 174 -29.39 -24.91 11.12
CA GLU A 174 -30.20 -25.40 12.22
C GLU A 174 -29.57 -25.06 13.57
N TYR A 175 -28.29 -25.41 13.76
CA TYR A 175 -27.54 -25.08 14.97
C TYR A 175 -27.65 -23.58 15.31
N LYS A 176 -27.38 -22.71 14.32
CA LYS A 176 -27.51 -21.25 14.50
C LYS A 176 -28.95 -20.81 14.76
N GLY A 177 -29.92 -21.44 14.11
CA GLY A 177 -31.35 -21.18 14.28
C GLY A 177 -31.83 -21.51 15.68
N ILE A 178 -31.45 -22.67 16.23
CA ILE A 178 -31.75 -23.08 17.60
C ILE A 178 -31.11 -22.10 18.59
N VAL A 179 -29.83 -21.76 18.40
CA VAL A 179 -29.14 -20.78 19.26
C VAL A 179 -29.89 -19.44 19.25
N GLY A 180 -30.25 -18.94 18.07
CA GLY A 180 -31.00 -17.70 17.91
C GLY A 180 -32.37 -17.74 18.57
N LEU A 181 -33.13 -18.84 18.40
CA LEU A 181 -34.45 -19.02 19.00
C LEU A 181 -34.38 -19.10 20.52
N VAL A 182 -33.49 -19.94 21.06
CA VAL A 182 -33.30 -20.09 22.51
C VAL A 182 -32.91 -18.76 23.14
N LYS A 183 -32.00 -18.00 22.50
CA LYS A 183 -31.67 -16.63 22.93
C LYS A 183 -32.88 -15.71 22.86
N GLY A 184 -33.60 -15.67 21.75
CA GLY A 184 -34.78 -14.82 21.59
C GLY A 184 -35.85 -15.05 22.65
N VAL A 185 -36.08 -16.31 23.03
CA VAL A 185 -37.09 -16.69 24.03
C VAL A 185 -36.59 -16.52 25.47
N ARG A 186 -35.30 -16.78 25.73
CA ARG A 186 -34.77 -16.93 27.09
C ARG A 186 -33.76 -15.87 27.53
N ARG A 187 -33.41 -14.90 26.69
CA ARG A 187 -32.49 -13.81 27.06
C ARG A 187 -32.97 -13.02 28.29
N TYR A 188 -34.29 -12.89 28.43
CA TYR A 188 -34.95 -12.20 29.53
C TYR A 188 -35.41 -13.14 30.65
N ASP A 189 -35.13 -14.45 30.58
CA ASP A 189 -35.34 -15.34 31.73
C ASP A 189 -34.40 -14.88 32.85
N PRO A 190 -34.90 -14.60 34.07
CA PRO A 190 -34.05 -14.11 35.16
C PRO A 190 -32.91 -15.09 35.44
N LYS A 191 -31.75 -14.52 35.81
CA LYS A 191 -30.53 -15.26 36.18
C LYS A 191 -30.87 -16.34 37.20
N ARG A 192 -30.77 -17.60 36.80
CA ARG A 192 -30.83 -18.74 37.72
C ARG A 192 -29.48 -18.91 38.40
N SER A 193 -29.07 -17.91 39.19
CA SER A 193 -28.02 -18.13 40.17
C SER A 193 -28.68 -18.80 41.37
N PHE A 194 -28.20 -19.99 41.72
CA PHE A 194 -28.78 -20.85 42.75
C PHE A 194 -28.73 -20.25 44.17
N HIS A 195 -28.27 -19.00 44.38
CA HIS A 195 -27.80 -18.60 45.69
C HIS A 195 -28.36 -17.34 46.35
N ASN A 196 -28.95 -16.34 45.69
CA ASN A 196 -29.12 -15.05 46.39
C ASN A 196 -30.50 -14.34 46.33
N ASP A 197 -31.57 -14.90 45.75
CA ASP A 197 -32.90 -14.27 45.87
C ASP A 197 -34.04 -15.27 46.14
N PRO A 198 -34.70 -15.22 47.32
CA PRO A 198 -35.79 -16.12 47.67
C PRO A 198 -37.07 -15.90 46.85
N ARG A 199 -37.20 -14.80 46.09
CA ARG A 199 -38.35 -14.58 45.18
C ARG A 199 -38.17 -15.21 43.79
N TYR A 200 -36.97 -15.71 43.48
CA TYR A 200 -36.61 -16.23 42.15
C TYR A 200 -36.10 -17.68 42.21
N ALA A 201 -36.29 -18.35 43.36
CA ALA A 201 -35.85 -19.73 43.62
C ALA A 201 -36.77 -20.81 43.04
N GLU A 202 -37.94 -20.45 42.51
CA GLU A 202 -38.86 -21.44 41.96
C GLU A 202 -38.45 -21.81 40.54
N THR A 203 -37.69 -22.90 40.43
CA THR A 203 -37.45 -23.56 39.16
C THR A 203 -38.79 -23.87 38.50
N VAL A 204 -39.12 -23.21 37.39
CA VAL A 204 -40.27 -23.58 36.55
C VAL A 204 -40.05 -25.02 36.09
N PRO A 205 -40.81 -26.01 36.61
CA PRO A 205 -40.55 -27.41 36.35
C PRO A 205 -40.56 -27.71 34.86
N PHE A 206 -39.72 -28.62 34.37
CA PHE A 206 -39.66 -28.98 32.95
C PHE A 206 -41.05 -29.26 32.36
N TRP A 207 -41.86 -30.04 33.07
CA TRP A 207 -43.23 -30.38 32.67
C TRP A 207 -44.15 -29.18 32.51
N SER A 208 -44.01 -28.16 33.37
CA SER A 208 -44.80 -26.93 33.26
C SER A 208 -44.47 -26.13 32.00
N ARG A 209 -43.23 -26.22 31.49
CA ARG A 209 -42.82 -25.55 30.24
C ARG A 209 -43.37 -26.23 29.00
N ILE A 210 -43.47 -27.56 29.04
CA ILE A 210 -44.14 -28.32 27.99
C ILE A 210 -45.62 -27.92 27.97
N GLN A 211 -46.27 -27.90 29.14
CA GLN A 211 -47.68 -27.51 29.27
C GLN A 211 -47.93 -26.05 28.85
N SER A 212 -47.00 -25.14 29.13
CA SER A 212 -47.11 -23.72 28.76
C SER A 212 -46.84 -23.44 27.28
N GLY A 213 -46.46 -24.45 26.48
CA GLY A 213 -46.17 -24.25 25.07
C GLY A 213 -44.84 -23.54 24.79
N ASP A 214 -43.79 -23.76 25.59
CA ASP A 214 -42.46 -23.15 25.36
C ASP A 214 -41.97 -23.46 23.93
N ALA A 215 -41.93 -22.42 23.10
CA ALA A 215 -41.62 -22.52 21.68
C ALA A 215 -40.24 -23.14 21.43
N ALA A 216 -39.24 -22.87 22.28
CA ALA A 216 -37.91 -23.45 22.12
C ALA A 216 -37.93 -24.97 22.37
N ILE A 217 -38.69 -25.43 23.36
CA ILE A 217 -38.82 -26.86 23.67
C ILE A 217 -39.58 -27.59 22.57
N TRP A 218 -40.73 -27.06 22.14
CA TRP A 218 -41.53 -27.67 21.07
C TRP A 218 -40.81 -27.69 19.73
N THR A 219 -40.06 -26.63 19.40
CA THR A 219 -39.23 -26.60 18.20
C THR A 219 -38.13 -27.66 18.27
N SER A 220 -37.50 -27.85 19.44
CA SER A 220 -36.49 -28.89 19.61
C SER A 220 -37.07 -30.30 19.43
N ILE A 221 -38.25 -30.56 20.00
CA ILE A 221 -38.96 -31.84 19.81
C ILE A 221 -39.27 -32.06 18.32
N ALA A 222 -39.79 -31.01 17.64
CA ALA A 222 -40.11 -31.08 16.22
C ALA A 222 -38.87 -31.37 15.37
N ILE A 223 -37.74 -30.73 15.65
CA ILE A 223 -36.46 -30.97 14.98
C ILE A 223 -36.02 -32.42 15.17
N VAL A 224 -35.98 -32.95 16.40
CA VAL A 224 -35.62 -34.37 16.63
C VAL A 224 -36.49 -35.29 15.78
N VAL A 225 -37.80 -35.10 15.81
CA VAL A 225 -38.74 -35.96 15.07
C VAL A 225 -38.49 -35.86 13.57
N MET A 226 -38.36 -34.66 13.03
CA MET A 226 -38.14 -34.43 11.60
C MET A 226 -36.81 -34.98 11.11
N GLU A 227 -35.70 -34.73 11.83
CA GLU A 227 -34.38 -35.25 11.49
C GLU A 227 -34.34 -36.78 11.56
N THR A 228 -34.95 -37.36 12.61
CA THR A 228 -35.04 -38.82 12.75
C THR A 228 -35.78 -39.44 11.58
N CYS A 229 -36.96 -38.91 11.24
CA CYS A 229 -37.76 -39.40 10.12
C CYS A 229 -37.06 -39.20 8.77
N PHE A 230 -36.25 -38.15 8.63
CA PHE A 230 -35.52 -37.86 7.39
C PHE A 230 -34.28 -38.74 7.21
N ALA A 231 -33.50 -38.97 8.27
CA ALA A 231 -32.24 -39.74 8.21
C ALA A 231 -32.47 -41.26 8.28
N ALA A 232 -33.48 -41.72 9.01
CA ALA A 232 -33.72 -43.15 9.25
C ALA A 232 -33.87 -43.98 7.96
N PRO A 233 -34.61 -43.55 6.91
CA PRO A 233 -34.72 -44.31 5.67
C PRO A 233 -33.36 -44.58 5.00
N GLY A 234 -32.51 -43.55 4.91
CA GLY A 234 -31.17 -43.69 4.33
C GLY A 234 -30.27 -44.62 5.16
N LEU A 235 -30.35 -44.53 6.49
CA LEU A 235 -29.62 -45.43 7.39
C LEU A 235 -30.11 -46.88 7.31
N ILE A 236 -31.43 -47.10 7.23
CA ILE A 236 -32.02 -48.43 7.04
C ILE A 236 -31.53 -49.01 5.71
N ASN A 237 -31.38 -48.19 4.68
CA ASN A 237 -30.88 -48.65 3.39
C ASN A 237 -29.40 -49.02 3.35
N LEU A 238 -28.62 -48.68 4.37
CA LEU A 238 -27.26 -49.17 4.54
C LEU A 238 -27.19 -50.57 5.19
N LEU A 239 -28.25 -51.02 5.87
CA LEU A 239 -28.27 -52.34 6.51
C LEU A 239 -28.16 -53.48 5.48
N HIS A 240 -27.70 -54.65 5.91
CA HIS A 240 -27.70 -55.84 5.06
C HIS A 240 -29.15 -56.20 4.64
N PRO A 241 -29.42 -56.72 3.42
CA PRO A 241 -30.78 -57.02 2.97
C PRO A 241 -31.63 -57.86 3.93
N ASP A 242 -30.99 -58.76 4.67
CA ASP A 242 -31.64 -59.61 5.68
C ASP A 242 -31.97 -58.87 6.98
N GLU A 243 -31.22 -57.81 7.30
CA GLU A 243 -31.43 -56.95 8.47
C GLU A 243 -32.46 -55.86 8.18
N LYS A 244 -32.52 -55.36 6.93
CA LYS A 244 -33.53 -54.39 6.47
C LYS A 244 -34.95 -54.83 6.74
N LYS A 245 -35.24 -56.14 6.70
CA LYS A 245 -36.58 -56.70 6.92
C LYS A 245 -36.91 -56.93 8.39
N LYS A 246 -35.92 -56.88 9.28
CA LYS A 246 -36.10 -57.16 10.71
C LYS A 246 -36.51 -55.89 11.43
N PHE A 247 -37.72 -55.89 11.99
CA PHE A 247 -38.26 -54.74 12.74
C PHE A 247 -37.33 -54.25 13.85
N LEU A 248 -36.68 -55.16 14.58
CA LEU A 248 -35.75 -54.79 15.65
C LEU A 248 -34.57 -53.94 15.14
N PHE A 249 -34.00 -54.29 13.98
CA PHE A 249 -32.90 -53.53 13.39
C PHE A 249 -33.36 -52.17 12.88
N GLN A 250 -34.55 -52.10 12.27
CA GLN A 250 -35.15 -50.82 11.89
C GLN A 250 -35.36 -49.92 13.11
N LEU A 251 -35.91 -50.46 14.20
CA LEU A 251 -36.12 -49.72 15.46
C LEU A 251 -34.80 -49.21 16.05
N THR A 252 -33.75 -50.03 16.04
CA THR A 252 -32.41 -49.61 16.50
C THR A 252 -31.85 -48.47 15.65
N VAL A 253 -32.04 -48.50 14.33
CA VAL A 253 -31.63 -47.41 13.44
C VAL A 253 -32.42 -46.13 13.72
N PHE A 254 -33.73 -46.23 13.91
CA PHE A 254 -34.58 -45.09 14.32
C PHE A 254 -34.11 -44.50 15.65
N ALA A 255 -33.82 -45.34 16.65
CA ALA A 255 -33.33 -44.89 17.95
C ALA A 255 -31.95 -44.22 17.85
N ALA A 256 -31.04 -44.77 17.03
CA ALA A 256 -29.72 -44.19 16.79
C ALA A 256 -29.82 -42.82 16.08
N ALA A 257 -30.70 -42.69 15.10
CA ALA A 257 -30.99 -41.42 14.44
C ALA A 257 -31.55 -40.37 15.41
N GLY A 258 -32.50 -40.77 16.27
CA GLY A 258 -33.05 -39.88 17.30
C GLY A 258 -32.02 -39.45 18.35
N LEU A 259 -31.14 -40.35 18.78
CA LEU A 259 -30.05 -40.01 19.70
C LEU A 259 -29.07 -39.01 19.08
N ALA A 260 -28.75 -39.16 17.79
CA ALA A 260 -27.86 -38.24 17.08
C ALA A 260 -28.46 -36.83 16.94
N ALA A 261 -29.73 -36.73 16.55
CA ALA A 261 -30.47 -35.47 16.51
C ALA A 261 -30.54 -34.79 17.89
N LEU A 262 -30.76 -35.59 18.94
CA LEU A 262 -30.77 -35.11 20.32
C LEU A 262 -29.41 -34.53 20.74
N VAL A 263 -28.29 -35.15 20.36
CA VAL A 263 -26.94 -34.62 20.65
C VAL A 263 -26.75 -33.25 19.98
N ASN A 264 -27.19 -33.07 18.74
CA ASN A 264 -27.09 -31.80 18.04
C ASN A 264 -27.82 -30.67 18.79
N ILE A 265 -29.04 -30.95 19.23
CA ILE A 265 -29.86 -30.02 20.01
C ILE A 265 -29.22 -29.72 21.37
N ILE A 266 -28.71 -30.73 22.08
CA ILE A 266 -28.04 -30.52 23.37
C ILE A 266 -26.85 -29.56 23.23
N LEU A 267 -26.04 -29.72 22.17
CA LEU A 267 -24.91 -28.82 21.90
C LEU A 267 -25.38 -27.40 21.56
N ALA A 268 -26.40 -27.26 20.72
CA ALA A 268 -26.96 -25.95 20.38
C ALA A 268 -27.55 -25.24 21.62
N TRP A 269 -28.28 -25.96 22.45
CA TRP A 269 -28.85 -25.47 23.70
C TRP A 269 -27.79 -25.10 24.73
N GLY A 270 -26.77 -25.94 24.92
CA GLY A 270 -25.67 -25.68 25.84
C GLY A 270 -24.94 -24.38 25.51
N ASN A 271 -24.64 -24.17 24.22
CA ASN A 271 -24.02 -22.94 23.73
C ASN A 271 -24.91 -21.72 23.90
N ALA A 272 -26.20 -21.83 23.57
CA ALA A 272 -27.15 -20.73 23.74
C ALA A 272 -27.29 -20.31 25.21
N LEU A 273 -27.39 -21.28 26.12
CA LEU A 273 -27.49 -21.02 27.56
C LEU A 273 -26.20 -20.40 28.12
N ALA A 274 -25.03 -20.86 27.70
CA ALA A 274 -23.75 -20.28 28.10
C ALA A 274 -23.62 -18.82 27.65
N GLU A 275 -24.04 -18.50 26.42
CA GLU A 275 -24.02 -17.13 25.92
C GLU A 275 -25.01 -16.22 26.65
N ILE A 276 -26.23 -16.70 26.95
CA ILE A 276 -27.21 -15.96 27.76
C ILE A 276 -26.65 -15.66 29.15
N GLN A 277 -26.07 -16.65 29.83
CA GLN A 277 -25.49 -16.47 31.16
C GLN A 277 -24.36 -15.43 31.15
N TRP A 278 -23.53 -15.45 30.10
CA TRP A 278 -22.49 -14.45 29.91
C TRP A 278 -23.08 -13.05 29.67
N GLU A 279 -24.06 -12.91 28.76
CA GLU A 279 -24.73 -11.62 28.48
C GLU A 279 -25.34 -11.03 29.76
N GLN A 280 -26.04 -11.85 30.56
CA GLN A 280 -26.64 -11.42 31.82
C GLN A 280 -25.57 -11.00 32.85
N THR A 281 -24.44 -11.71 32.91
CA THR A 281 -23.32 -11.34 33.80
C THR A 281 -22.67 -10.03 33.36
N MET A 282 -22.57 -9.80 32.06
CA MET A 282 -22.07 -8.55 31.51
C MET A 282 -22.98 -7.37 31.78
N GLU A 283 -24.30 -7.56 31.74
CA GLU A 283 -25.26 -6.51 32.06
C GLU A 283 -25.21 -6.12 33.54
N GLU A 284 -25.12 -7.10 34.45
CA GLU A 284 -24.92 -6.83 35.88
C GLU A 284 -23.60 -6.11 36.16
N TYR A 285 -22.50 -6.58 35.57
CA TYR A 285 -21.19 -5.94 35.72
C TYR A 285 -21.21 -4.49 35.23
N LYS A 286 -21.87 -4.22 34.09
CA LYS A 286 -22.04 -2.86 33.57
C LYS A 286 -22.86 -1.98 34.51
N LEU A 287 -23.89 -2.53 35.13
CA LEU A 287 -24.72 -1.79 36.10
C LEU A 287 -23.95 -1.49 37.39
N GLU A 288 -23.20 -2.45 37.91
CA GLU A 288 -22.34 -2.27 39.09
C GLU A 288 -21.27 -1.23 38.83
N LEU A 289 -20.56 -1.34 37.69
CA LEU A 289 -19.59 -0.36 37.25
C LEU A 289 -20.19 1.04 37.13
N LYS A 290 -21.39 1.16 36.55
CA LYS A 290 -22.08 2.44 36.42
C LYS A 290 -22.37 3.04 37.80
N ARG A 291 -22.80 2.23 38.78
CA ARG A 291 -23.03 2.68 40.16
C ARG A 291 -21.73 3.09 40.84
N GLU A 292 -20.64 2.36 40.67
CA GLU A 292 -19.33 2.74 41.21
C GLU A 292 -18.84 4.06 40.63
N LEU A 293 -18.97 4.26 39.31
CA LEU A 293 -18.62 5.51 38.65
C LEU A 293 -19.50 6.67 39.14
N GLU A 294 -20.81 6.47 39.27
CA GLU A 294 -21.72 7.47 39.83
C GLU A 294 -21.36 7.83 41.29
N ALA A 295 -21.00 6.84 42.11
CA ALA A 295 -20.55 7.07 43.48
C ALA A 295 -19.21 7.82 43.55
N ARG A 296 -18.26 7.50 42.65
CA ARG A 296 -16.99 8.24 42.55
C ARG A 296 -17.20 9.66 42.04
N GLN A 297 -18.12 9.89 41.10
CA GLN A 297 -18.45 11.23 40.60
C GLN A 297 -19.08 12.13 41.67
N GLN A 298 -19.70 11.57 42.71
CA GLN A 298 -20.18 12.34 43.86
C GLN A 298 -19.03 12.82 44.77
N ASN A 299 -17.82 12.25 44.65
CA ASN A 299 -16.65 12.74 45.35
C ASN A 299 -16.09 13.99 44.62
N PRO A 300 -16.06 15.18 45.27
CA PRO A 300 -15.60 16.41 44.64
C PRO A 300 -14.12 16.36 44.22
N GLU A 301 -13.27 15.66 44.98
CA GLU A 301 -11.84 15.54 44.64
C GLU A 301 -11.64 14.72 43.35
N TYR A 302 -12.40 13.64 43.19
CA TYR A 302 -12.39 12.81 41.98
C TYR A 302 -12.91 13.58 40.78
N ARG A 303 -13.97 14.39 40.96
CA ARG A 303 -14.55 15.22 39.89
C ARG A 303 -13.55 16.25 39.38
N GLU A 304 -12.88 16.96 40.27
CA GLU A 304 -11.85 17.92 39.87
C GLU A 304 -10.67 17.25 39.15
N GLN A 305 -10.22 16.09 39.64
CA GLN A 305 -9.14 15.34 39.00
C GLN A 305 -9.56 14.85 37.61
N TYR A 306 -10.78 14.35 37.46
CA TYR A 306 -11.35 13.92 36.19
C TYR A 306 -11.45 15.08 35.19
N GLU A 307 -11.96 16.25 35.62
CA GLU A 307 -12.05 17.44 34.77
C GLU A 307 -10.66 17.93 34.33
N ARG A 308 -9.66 17.93 35.22
CA ARG A 308 -8.28 18.28 34.87
C ARG A 308 -7.69 17.29 33.86
N ASN A 309 -7.87 15.99 34.07
CA ASN A 309 -7.39 14.96 33.13
C ASN A 309 -8.08 15.07 31.77
N TRP A 310 -9.40 15.31 31.76
CA TRP A 310 -10.17 15.52 30.54
C TRP A 310 -9.67 16.74 29.76
N GLN A 311 -9.45 17.87 30.44
CA GLN A 311 -8.90 19.07 29.81
C GLN A 311 -7.50 18.83 29.25
N GLN A 312 -6.63 18.14 30.01
CA GLN A 312 -5.30 17.76 29.52
C GLN A 312 -5.37 16.85 28.28
N GLN A 313 -6.26 15.86 28.27
CA GLN A 313 -6.45 15.00 27.10
C GLN A 313 -6.98 15.76 25.88
N GLN A 314 -7.91 16.69 26.06
CA GLN A 314 -8.41 17.55 24.98
C GLN A 314 -7.30 18.43 24.41
N GLU A 315 -6.47 19.01 25.27
CA GLU A 315 -5.33 19.82 24.85
C GLU A 315 -4.30 18.97 24.10
N ILE A 316 -3.98 17.77 24.58
CA ILE A 316 -3.10 16.82 23.86
C ILE A 316 -3.69 16.50 22.49
N ARG A 317 -4.98 16.18 22.39
CA ARG A 317 -5.65 15.89 21.11
C ARG A 317 -5.57 17.06 20.14
N LYS A 318 -5.86 18.27 20.62
CA LYS A 318 -5.81 19.49 19.80
C LYS A 318 -4.41 19.74 19.28
N GLN A 319 -3.41 19.70 20.15
CA GLN A 319 -2.01 19.89 19.77
C GLN A 319 -1.52 18.81 18.80
N THR A 320 -1.92 17.55 19.02
CA THR A 320 -1.62 16.44 18.11
C THR A 320 -2.28 16.67 16.74
N GLN A 321 -3.54 17.12 16.69
CA GLN A 321 -4.22 17.43 15.43
C GLN A 321 -3.55 18.58 14.68
N GLU A 322 -3.14 19.64 15.38
CA GLU A 322 -2.38 20.75 14.79
C GLU A 322 -1.05 20.28 14.21
N LEU A 323 -0.33 19.40 14.91
CA LEU A 323 0.91 18.79 14.41
C LEU A 323 0.67 17.93 13.17
N TYR A 324 -0.37 17.09 13.16
CA TYR A 324 -0.73 16.31 11.98
C TYR A 324 -1.11 17.18 10.79
N SER A 325 -1.79 18.31 11.03
CA SER A 325 -2.09 19.28 9.98
C SER A 325 -0.82 19.91 9.40
N LYS A 326 0.13 20.32 10.26
CA LYS A 326 1.43 20.87 9.82
C LYS A 326 2.24 19.83 9.05
N LEU A 327 2.28 18.59 9.53
CA LEU A 327 2.94 17.47 8.86
C LEU A 327 2.31 17.20 7.50
N GLY A 328 0.98 17.20 7.40
CA GLY A 328 0.25 17.03 6.15
C GLY A 328 0.59 18.12 5.12
N ALA A 329 0.62 19.38 5.56
CA ALA A 329 1.02 20.51 4.71
C ALA A 329 2.48 20.39 4.24
N ALA A 330 3.41 20.06 5.14
CA ALA A 330 4.82 19.88 4.82
C ALA A 330 5.04 18.73 3.82
N LYS A 331 4.36 17.59 4.00
CA LYS A 331 4.41 16.46 3.05
C LYS A 331 3.86 16.84 1.68
N ALA A 332 2.77 17.62 1.63
CA ALA A 332 2.21 18.10 0.37
C ALA A 332 3.19 19.01 -0.37
N HIS A 333 3.85 19.94 0.34
CA HIS A 333 4.89 20.79 -0.23
C HIS A 333 6.08 19.98 -0.75
N LEU A 334 6.58 19.01 0.04
CA LEU A 334 7.66 18.12 -0.39
C LEU A 334 7.29 17.34 -1.66
N GLN A 335 6.05 16.83 -1.73
CA GLN A 335 5.58 16.09 -2.89
C GLN A 335 5.51 16.98 -4.14
N GLU A 336 5.05 18.23 -3.99
CA GLU A 336 5.00 19.18 -5.09
C GLU A 336 6.39 19.54 -5.60
N VAL A 337 7.33 19.86 -4.70
CA VAL A 337 8.73 20.14 -5.07
C VAL A 337 9.38 18.92 -5.73
N THR A 338 9.13 17.71 -5.21
CA THR A 338 9.66 16.46 -5.80
C THR A 338 9.16 16.26 -7.23
N LYS A 339 7.89 16.58 -7.52
CA LYS A 339 7.36 16.53 -8.90
C LYS A 339 8.02 17.58 -9.80
N GLN A 340 8.26 18.78 -9.28
CA GLN A 340 8.94 19.84 -10.02
C GLN A 340 10.39 19.47 -10.35
N VAL A 341 11.12 18.89 -9.39
CA VAL A 341 12.47 18.34 -9.60
C VAL A 341 12.45 17.29 -10.70
N ALA A 342 11.60 16.25 -10.59
CA ALA A 342 11.56 15.17 -11.58
C ALA A 342 11.26 15.68 -13.01
N LYS A 343 10.36 16.66 -13.13
CA LYS A 343 10.06 17.30 -14.41
C LYS A 343 11.25 18.10 -14.93
N LYS A 344 11.88 18.91 -14.07
CA LYS A 344 13.02 19.75 -14.43
C LYS A 344 14.25 18.93 -14.81
N GLU A 345 14.52 17.82 -14.12
CA GLU A 345 15.55 16.84 -14.48
C GLU A 345 15.34 16.27 -15.89
N GLN A 346 14.10 15.89 -16.21
CA GLN A 346 13.75 15.40 -17.54
C GLN A 346 13.96 16.47 -18.62
N ASP A 347 13.51 17.69 -18.36
CA ASP A 347 13.64 18.84 -19.26
C ASP A 347 15.13 19.18 -19.49
N VAL A 348 15.93 19.29 -18.42
CA VAL A 348 17.37 19.52 -18.47
C VAL A 348 18.08 18.42 -19.25
N SER A 349 17.76 17.14 -19.01
CA SER A 349 18.38 16.03 -19.77
C SER A 349 18.09 16.13 -21.27
N THR A 350 16.88 16.54 -21.63
CA THR A 350 16.46 16.70 -23.02
C THR A 350 17.18 17.90 -23.66
N MET A 351 17.27 19.03 -22.95
CA MET A 351 18.00 20.20 -23.43
C MET A 351 19.49 19.93 -23.57
N ARG A 352 20.08 19.16 -22.64
CA ARG A 352 21.50 18.77 -22.69
C ARG A 352 21.80 17.90 -23.91
N GLU A 353 20.91 16.95 -24.22
CA GLU A 353 21.01 16.13 -25.43
C GLU A 353 20.84 16.96 -26.71
N GLN A 354 19.96 17.96 -26.71
CA GLN A 354 19.81 18.90 -27.84
C GLN A 354 21.07 19.75 -28.03
N ALA A 355 21.59 20.34 -26.95
CA ALA A 355 22.83 21.13 -26.98
C ALA A 355 24.00 20.31 -27.52
N ARG A 356 24.12 19.06 -27.07
CA ARG A 356 25.13 18.11 -27.55
C ARG A 356 25.01 17.87 -29.05
N ARG A 357 23.79 17.63 -29.57
CA ARG A 357 23.58 17.39 -31.00
C ARG A 357 23.90 18.61 -31.86
N GLU A 358 23.53 19.81 -31.41
CA GLU A 358 23.86 21.03 -32.13
C GLU A 358 25.37 21.29 -32.14
N TYR A 359 26.06 21.01 -31.03
CA TYR A 359 27.51 21.04 -31.00
C TYR A 359 28.14 20.02 -31.97
N GLU A 360 27.72 18.75 -31.93
CA GLU A 360 28.25 17.71 -32.81
C GLU A 360 28.00 18.05 -34.30
N ARG A 361 26.84 18.60 -34.64
CA ARG A 361 26.53 19.07 -36.00
C ARG A 361 27.45 20.21 -36.44
N TRP A 362 27.67 21.17 -35.55
CA TRP A 362 28.55 22.30 -35.81
C TRP A 362 30.00 21.84 -35.94
N GLU A 363 30.47 20.98 -35.04
CA GLU A 363 31.83 20.40 -35.06
C GLU A 363 32.11 19.70 -36.38
N ILE A 364 31.19 18.86 -36.87
CA ILE A 364 31.34 18.17 -38.16
C ILE A 364 31.45 19.19 -39.31
N ALA A 365 30.65 20.26 -39.29
CA ALA A 365 30.68 21.29 -40.32
C ALA A 365 32.02 22.06 -40.32
N VAL A 366 32.51 22.42 -39.13
CA VAL A 366 33.82 23.09 -38.95
C VAL A 366 34.95 22.20 -39.44
N ARG A 367 34.99 20.92 -39.03
CA ARG A 367 36.03 19.96 -39.45
C ARG A 367 36.07 19.79 -40.97
N ARG A 368 34.92 19.63 -41.62
CA ARG A 368 34.84 19.55 -43.10
C ARG A 368 35.32 20.81 -43.78
N TRP A 369 34.99 21.98 -43.25
CA TRP A 369 35.47 23.24 -43.80
C TRP A 369 36.99 23.36 -43.69
N MET A 370 37.55 23.06 -42.51
CA MET A 370 39.00 23.10 -42.28
C MET A 370 39.76 22.15 -43.22
N GLN A 371 39.24 20.93 -43.45
CA GLN A 371 39.82 19.97 -44.40
C GLN A 371 39.79 20.46 -45.85
N SER A 372 38.77 21.24 -46.24
CA SER A 372 38.65 21.78 -47.59
C SER A 372 39.40 23.10 -47.80
N HIS A 373 39.93 23.71 -46.73
CA HIS A 373 40.62 25.00 -46.78
C HIS A 373 41.93 24.99 -45.95
N PRO A 374 42.87 24.05 -46.21
CA PRO A 374 44.09 23.91 -45.42
C PRO A 374 44.93 25.20 -45.41
N ASP A 375 45.04 25.90 -46.53
CA ASP A 375 45.82 27.14 -46.67
C ASP A 375 45.33 28.29 -45.77
N ILE A 376 44.04 28.30 -45.42
CA ILE A 376 43.46 29.31 -44.51
C ILE A 376 43.78 28.95 -43.07
N VAL A 377 43.71 27.66 -42.73
CA VAL A 377 44.04 27.13 -41.41
C VAL A 377 45.52 27.31 -41.11
N GLU A 378 46.42 26.98 -42.04
CA GLU A 378 47.87 27.15 -41.90
C GLU A 378 48.25 28.62 -41.68
N ARG A 379 47.73 29.54 -42.51
CA ARG A 379 47.92 30.98 -42.31
C ARG A 379 47.42 31.44 -40.94
N PHE A 380 46.25 30.99 -40.53
CA PHE A 380 45.73 31.35 -39.20
C PHE A 380 46.65 30.85 -38.08
N ILE A 381 47.13 29.61 -38.15
CA ILE A 381 48.06 29.04 -37.15
C ILE A 381 49.37 29.87 -37.08
N GLU A 382 49.87 30.35 -38.21
CA GLU A 382 51.07 31.20 -38.27
C GLU A 382 50.85 32.60 -37.67
N TYR A 383 49.70 33.22 -37.93
CA TYR A 383 49.42 34.59 -37.52
C TYR A 383 48.78 34.72 -36.14
N TYR A 384 48.03 33.73 -35.66
CA TYR A 384 47.28 33.79 -34.40
C TYR A 384 48.16 34.08 -33.16
N PRO A 385 49.37 33.52 -33.01
CA PRO A 385 50.28 33.88 -31.90
C PRO A 385 50.72 35.34 -31.89
N GLN A 386 50.56 36.06 -33.00
CA GLN A 386 50.93 37.47 -33.18
C GLN A 386 49.75 38.43 -32.92
N TRP A 387 48.61 37.92 -32.47
CA TRP A 387 47.41 38.74 -32.20
C TRP A 387 47.40 39.13 -30.71
N GLN A 388 47.26 40.43 -30.42
CA GLN A 388 47.18 40.97 -29.05
C GLN A 388 45.76 41.38 -28.69
N GLU A 389 45.37 41.15 -27.42
CA GLU A 389 44.07 41.54 -26.85
C GLU A 389 43.82 43.04 -27.08
N GLU A 390 42.71 43.35 -27.74
CA GLU A 390 42.22 44.71 -27.87
C GLU A 390 41.50 45.05 -26.55
N ASP A 391 42.04 45.99 -25.78
CA ASP A 391 41.42 46.54 -24.56
C ASP A 391 40.16 47.32 -24.96
N ASP A 392 39.08 46.61 -25.28
CA ASP A 392 37.77 47.20 -25.56
C ASP A 392 36.78 46.76 -24.47
N GLU A 393 36.59 47.64 -23.48
CA GLU A 393 35.70 47.45 -22.32
C GLU A 393 34.19 47.34 -22.66
N SER A 394 33.80 47.24 -23.94
CA SER A 394 32.41 47.39 -24.38
C SER A 394 31.76 46.15 -25.05
N SER A 395 32.41 44.99 -25.05
CA SER A 395 31.78 43.76 -25.55
C SER A 395 30.91 43.11 -24.47
N ASN A 396 29.62 43.46 -24.45
CA ASN A 396 28.59 42.94 -23.51
C ASN A 396 28.28 41.44 -23.66
N ASN A 397 29.13 40.71 -24.39
CA ASN A 397 28.90 39.34 -24.81
C ASN A 397 30.06 38.39 -24.40
N GLY A 398 31.07 38.93 -23.71
CA GLY A 398 32.24 38.16 -23.24
C GLY A 398 33.29 37.88 -24.31
N TYR A 399 33.13 38.44 -25.53
CA TYR A 399 34.08 38.25 -26.64
C TYR A 399 35.06 39.43 -26.71
N ARG A 400 36.34 39.21 -26.40
CA ARG A 400 37.39 40.20 -26.66
C ARG A 400 37.77 40.17 -28.14
N ARG A 401 37.93 41.35 -28.76
CA ARG A 401 38.45 41.44 -30.14
C ARG A 401 39.97 41.37 -30.10
N LEU A 402 40.53 40.73 -31.11
CA LEU A 402 41.97 40.64 -31.34
C LEU A 402 42.20 41.19 -32.74
N LYS A 403 43.22 42.03 -32.93
CA LYS A 403 43.70 42.43 -34.25
C LYS A 403 45.09 41.87 -34.50
N PRO A 404 45.45 41.60 -35.76
CA PRO A 404 46.84 41.33 -36.11
C PRO A 404 47.68 42.55 -35.70
N VAL A 405 48.78 42.31 -34.99
CA VAL A 405 49.77 43.35 -34.74
C VAL A 405 50.26 43.82 -36.12
N LYS A 406 50.08 45.12 -36.43
CA LYS A 406 50.66 45.73 -37.63
C LYS A 406 52.16 45.45 -37.59
N GLN A 407 52.65 44.56 -38.45
CA GLN A 407 54.07 44.56 -38.76
C GLN A 407 54.39 45.91 -39.38
N SER A 408 55.27 46.65 -38.74
CA SER A 408 55.82 47.90 -39.26
C SER A 408 56.63 47.61 -40.51
N ASN A 409 55.96 47.54 -41.65
CA ASN A 409 56.64 47.67 -42.93
C ASN A 409 56.92 49.14 -43.17
N ASN A 410 58.22 49.46 -43.19
CA ASN A 410 58.92 50.38 -44.10
C ASN A 410 59.90 51.29 -43.33
N VAL A 411 61.09 51.61 -43.82
CA VAL A 411 61.84 51.29 -45.05
C VAL A 411 63.25 51.79 -44.75
N VAL A 412 64.28 51.01 -45.08
CA VAL A 412 65.65 51.52 -45.17
C VAL A 412 65.67 52.51 -46.33
N ASN A 413 65.87 53.79 -46.01
CA ASN A 413 66.11 54.83 -47.00
C ASN A 413 67.63 54.97 -47.16
N PRO A 414 68.23 54.68 -48.31
CA PRO A 414 69.63 54.99 -48.55
C PRO A 414 69.73 56.46 -48.96
N ASN A 415 70.44 57.26 -48.16
CA ASN A 415 71.24 58.39 -48.60
C ASN A 415 72.34 58.65 -47.56
#